data_AF-A0A0F3HHH6-F1
#
_entry.id   AF-A0A0F3HHH6-F1
#
_cell.length_a   1.000
_cell.length_b   1.000
_cell.length_c   1.000
_cell.angle_alpha   90.00
_cell.angle_beta   90.00
_cell.angle_gamma   90.00
#
_symmetry.space_group_name_H-M   'P 1'
#
loop_
_entity.id
_entity.type
_entity.pdbx_description
1 polymer ?
#
loop_
_entity_poly.entity_id
_entity_poly.type
_entity_poly.pdbx_seq_one_letter_code
_entity_poly.pdbx_strand_id
1 'polypeptide(L)'
;MNRLKQLRQQTGDRQEDVAKAIGVTRRGYQKMENEESQIKSDKAQKLAKYFGVSVGYLLGYEPESEQVGNYQKIKICFSNGEELSFLVRNFTEKELTKITSQFNNGNLMRIRNLSVNPKNVNYFFVEDFEEKEVIEDE
;
A
#
# COMPACT_ATOMS: atom_id res chain seq x y z
N MET A 1 -9.87 16.05 -7.53
CA MET A 1 -9.42 14.65 -7.40
C MET A 1 -9.39 14.36 -5.92
N ASN A 2 -10.21 13.44 -5.44
CA ASN A 2 -10.31 13.17 -4.01
C ASN A 2 -9.30 12.10 -3.55
N ARG A 3 -8.99 12.09 -2.25
CA ARG A 3 -8.01 11.17 -1.65
C ARG A 3 -8.41 9.72 -1.79
N LEU A 4 -9.72 9.43 -1.78
CA LEU A 4 -10.24 8.09 -2.01
C LEU A 4 -9.79 7.51 -3.36
N LYS A 5 -9.93 8.30 -4.44
CA LYS A 5 -9.51 7.89 -5.78
C LYS A 5 -7.99 7.75 -5.89
N GLN A 6 -7.23 8.61 -5.22
CA GLN A 6 -5.76 8.53 -5.17
C GLN A 6 -5.31 7.22 -4.50
N LEU A 7 -5.84 6.90 -3.32
CA LEU A 7 -5.52 5.68 -2.56
C LEU A 7 -5.84 4.42 -3.36
N ARG A 8 -7.00 4.37 -4.04
CA ARG A 8 -7.34 3.24 -4.92
C ARG A 8 -6.35 3.10 -6.09
N GLN A 9 -5.93 4.21 -6.70
CA GLN A 9 -4.99 4.16 -7.81
C GLN A 9 -3.59 3.72 -7.36
N GLN A 10 -3.15 4.14 -6.16
CA GLN A 10 -1.88 3.74 -5.57
C GLN A 10 -1.83 2.24 -5.26
N THR A 11 -2.93 1.68 -4.77
CA THR A 11 -3.07 0.23 -4.50
C THR A 11 -3.29 -0.60 -5.79
N GLY A 12 -3.63 0.05 -6.91
CA GLY A 12 -3.87 -0.62 -8.18
C GLY A 12 -5.19 -1.42 -8.21
N ASP A 13 -6.15 -1.04 -7.37
CA ASP A 13 -7.43 -1.72 -7.24
C ASP A 13 -8.48 -1.16 -8.21
N ARG A 14 -9.40 -2.04 -8.65
CA ARG A 14 -10.56 -1.60 -9.41
C ARG A 14 -11.61 -1.06 -8.44
N GLN A 15 -12.47 -0.18 -8.92
CA GLN A 15 -13.61 0.33 -8.13
C GLN A 15 -14.49 -0.81 -7.59
N GLU A 16 -14.63 -1.89 -8.36
CA GLU A 16 -15.36 -3.10 -7.96
C GLU A 16 -14.73 -3.80 -6.75
N ASP A 17 -13.39 -3.85 -6.70
CA ASP A 17 -12.65 -4.58 -5.66
C ASP A 17 -12.84 -3.89 -4.30
N VAL A 18 -12.64 -2.58 -4.27
CA VAL A 18 -12.84 -1.75 -3.05
C VAL A 18 -14.30 -1.77 -2.64
N ALA A 19 -15.24 -1.63 -3.58
CA ALA A 19 -16.67 -1.64 -3.29
C ALA A 19 -17.11 -2.94 -2.60
N LYS A 20 -16.63 -4.09 -3.10
CA LYS A 20 -16.87 -5.39 -2.47
C LYS A 20 -16.28 -5.45 -1.07
N ALA A 21 -15.05 -5.00 -0.87
CA ALA A 21 -14.38 -5.02 0.42
C ALA A 21 -15.13 -4.22 1.50
N ILE A 22 -15.74 -3.08 1.15
CA ILE A 22 -16.51 -2.26 2.10
C ILE A 22 -18.02 -2.55 2.12
N GLY A 23 -18.49 -3.51 1.33
CA GLY A 23 -19.89 -3.90 1.21
C GLY A 23 -20.78 -2.78 0.67
N VAL A 24 -20.41 -2.21 -0.48
CA VAL A 24 -21.23 -1.28 -1.26
C VAL A 24 -21.28 -1.72 -2.72
N THR A 25 -22.19 -1.13 -3.51
CA THR A 25 -22.20 -1.35 -4.96
C THR A 25 -21.05 -0.57 -5.61
N ARG A 26 -20.50 -1.09 -6.72
CA ARG A 26 -19.50 -0.36 -7.51
C ARG A 26 -19.95 1.06 -7.88
N ARG A 27 -21.23 1.23 -8.24
CA ARG A 27 -21.81 2.55 -8.56
C ARG A 27 -21.85 3.46 -7.32
N GLY A 28 -22.15 2.92 -6.15
CA GLY A 28 -22.08 3.66 -4.89
C GLY A 28 -20.66 4.14 -4.60
N TYR A 29 -19.67 3.26 -4.73
CA TYR A 29 -18.26 3.62 -4.57
C TYR A 29 -17.79 4.67 -5.61
N GLN A 30 -18.20 4.53 -6.88
CA GLN A 30 -17.90 5.51 -7.92
C GLN A 30 -18.43 6.91 -7.56
N LYS A 31 -19.67 6.99 -7.05
CA LYS A 31 -20.24 8.27 -6.59
C LYS A 31 -19.44 8.87 -5.43
N MET A 32 -18.92 8.05 -4.52
CA MET A 32 -18.01 8.50 -3.46
C MET A 32 -16.71 9.06 -4.03
N GLU A 33 -16.09 8.39 -5.02
CA GLU A 33 -14.88 8.91 -5.71
C GLU A 33 -15.11 10.22 -6.47
N ASN A 34 -16.33 10.44 -6.94
CA ASN A 34 -16.73 11.66 -7.65
C ASN A 34 -17.31 12.74 -6.73
N GLU A 35 -17.35 12.52 -5.41
CA GLU A 35 -17.97 13.43 -4.42
C GLU A 35 -19.48 13.67 -4.65
N GLU A 36 -20.12 12.87 -5.51
CA GLU A 36 -21.57 12.84 -5.73
C GLU A 36 -22.34 12.21 -4.57
N SER A 37 -21.63 11.60 -3.61
CA SER A 37 -22.20 10.99 -2.42
C SER A 37 -21.27 11.18 -1.21
N GLN A 38 -21.87 11.58 -0.08
CA GLN A 38 -21.18 11.72 1.18
C GLN A 38 -20.76 10.35 1.74
N ILE A 39 -19.53 10.27 2.24
CA ILE A 39 -19.00 9.06 2.88
C ILE A 39 -19.45 9.07 4.34
N LYS A 40 -20.41 8.20 4.67
CA LYS A 40 -20.86 8.02 6.06
C LYS A 40 -19.74 7.42 6.92
N SER A 41 -19.80 7.70 8.23
CA SER A 41 -18.77 7.29 9.20
C SER A 41 -18.44 5.78 9.15
N ASP A 42 -19.45 4.92 9.02
CA ASP A 42 -19.28 3.47 8.91
C ASP A 42 -18.44 3.05 7.69
N LYS A 43 -18.67 3.70 6.55
CA LYS A 43 -17.91 3.47 5.32
C LYS A 43 -16.55 4.12 5.37
N ALA A 44 -16.44 5.31 5.96
CA ALA A 44 -15.16 6.00 6.13
C ALA A 44 -14.19 5.16 6.97
N GLN A 45 -14.65 4.56 8.07
CA GLN A 45 -13.84 3.64 8.90
C GLN A 45 -13.40 2.40 8.12
N LYS A 46 -14.31 1.78 7.35
CA LYS A 46 -13.97 0.61 6.53
C LYS A 46 -12.96 0.94 5.45
N LEU A 47 -13.10 2.07 4.78
CA LEU A 47 -12.16 2.55 3.76
C LEU A 47 -10.81 2.89 4.37
N ALA A 48 -10.80 3.59 5.50
CA ALA A 48 -9.59 3.94 6.24
C ALA A 48 -8.81 2.68 6.64
N LYS A 49 -9.50 1.68 7.21
CA LYS A 49 -8.92 0.37 7.51
C LYS A 49 -8.43 -0.37 6.27
N TYR A 50 -9.20 -0.37 5.18
CA TYR A 50 -8.83 -1.02 3.93
C TYR A 50 -7.54 -0.44 3.33
N PHE A 51 -7.42 0.89 3.36
CA PHE A 51 -6.25 1.59 2.80
C PHE A 51 -5.10 1.78 3.80
N GLY A 52 -5.27 1.37 5.07
CA GLY A 52 -4.25 1.55 6.11
C GLY A 52 -3.95 3.02 6.42
N VAL A 53 -4.98 3.88 6.37
CA VAL A 53 -4.86 5.32 6.66
C VAL A 53 -5.83 5.74 7.75
N SER A 54 -5.66 6.93 8.33
CA SER A 54 -6.64 7.52 9.24
C SER A 54 -7.91 7.95 8.50
N VAL A 55 -9.03 8.04 9.24
CA VAL A 55 -10.29 8.58 8.70
C VAL A 55 -10.13 10.06 8.34
N GLY A 56 -9.39 10.83 9.15
CA GLY A 56 -9.12 12.24 8.89
C GLY A 56 -8.34 12.43 7.60
N TYR A 57 -7.31 11.63 7.35
CA TYR A 57 -6.61 11.63 6.07
C TYR A 57 -7.56 11.26 4.92
N LEU A 58 -8.31 10.18 5.03
CA LEU A 58 -9.22 9.75 3.95
C LEU A 58 -10.23 10.85 3.56
N LEU A 59 -10.73 11.60 4.53
CA LEU A 59 -11.75 12.63 4.34
C LEU A 59 -11.18 14.03 4.03
N GLY A 60 -9.86 14.23 4.06
CA GLY A 60 -9.25 15.52 3.72
C GLY A 60 -8.92 16.42 4.92
N TYR A 61 -9.11 15.96 6.15
CA TYR A 61 -8.93 16.77 7.37
C TYR A 61 -7.49 16.83 7.88
N GLU A 62 -6.67 15.83 7.55
CA GLU A 62 -5.25 15.77 7.96
C GLU A 62 -4.32 16.11 6.79
N PRO A 63 -3.20 16.81 6.98
CA PRO A 63 -2.20 17.03 5.93
C PRO A 63 -1.49 15.72 5.55
N GLU A 64 -0.91 15.69 4.35
CA GLU A 64 -0.21 14.50 3.81
C GLU A 64 1.05 14.12 4.61
N SER A 65 1.58 15.07 5.38
CA SER A 65 2.73 14.91 6.29
C SER A 65 2.41 14.17 7.59
N GLU A 66 1.13 14.10 7.99
CA GLU A 66 0.70 13.46 9.26
C GLU A 66 0.29 12.00 9.10
N GLN A 67 0.58 11.40 7.94
CA GLN A 67 0.45 9.97 7.79
C GLN A 67 1.41 9.26 8.77
N VAL A 68 0.87 8.71 9.85
CA VAL A 68 1.41 7.50 10.48
C VAL A 68 1.21 6.39 9.45
N GLY A 69 2.06 6.40 8.42
CA GLY A 69 1.96 5.45 7.34
C GLY A 69 2.25 4.07 7.91
N ASN A 70 1.44 3.07 7.57
CA ASN A 70 1.89 1.68 7.63
C ASN A 70 3.02 1.55 6.61
N TYR A 71 4.22 1.93 7.03
CA TYR A 71 5.41 1.61 6.30
C TYR A 71 5.63 0.12 6.42
N GLN A 72 6.07 -0.47 5.34
CA GLN A 72 6.64 -1.79 5.38
C GLN A 72 8.09 -1.67 4.94
N LYS A 73 8.96 -2.41 5.58
CA LYS A 73 10.35 -2.50 5.18
C LYS A 73 10.51 -3.74 4.33
N ILE A 74 10.94 -3.54 3.08
CA ILE A 74 11.32 -4.64 2.20
C ILE A 74 12.81 -4.85 2.41
N LYS A 75 13.20 -6.08 2.75
CA LYS A 75 14.59 -6.51 2.81
C LYS A 75 14.87 -7.56 1.75
N ILE A 76 15.92 -7.36 0.97
CA ILE A 76 16.41 -8.26 -0.08
C ILE A 76 17.81 -8.71 0.31
N CYS A 77 18.03 -10.02 0.31
CA CYS A 77 19.33 -10.63 0.61
C CYS A 77 19.86 -11.30 -0.65
N PHE A 78 21.03 -10.88 -1.11
CA PHE A 78 21.64 -11.34 -2.36
C PHE A 78 22.54 -12.56 -2.14
N SER A 79 22.78 -13.32 -3.20
CA SER A 79 23.59 -14.54 -3.17
C SER A 79 25.07 -14.28 -2.83
N ASN A 80 25.55 -13.05 -2.99
CA ASN A 80 26.88 -12.61 -2.58
C ASN A 80 26.95 -12.14 -1.11
N GLY A 81 25.84 -12.22 -0.37
CA GLY A 81 25.74 -11.77 1.02
C GLY A 81 25.42 -10.29 1.19
N GLU A 82 25.28 -9.51 0.11
CA GLU A 82 24.84 -8.12 0.21
C GLU A 82 23.36 -8.05 0.61
N GLU A 83 23.01 -6.99 1.35
CA GLU A 83 21.64 -6.72 1.77
C GLU A 83 21.19 -5.35 1.28
N LEU A 84 19.95 -5.27 0.82
CA LEU A 84 19.29 -4.01 0.49
C LEU A 84 17.97 -3.94 1.26
N SER A 85 17.76 -2.86 2.00
CA SER A 85 16.48 -2.59 2.65
C SER A 85 15.98 -1.20 2.31
N PHE A 86 14.67 -1.07 2.08
CA PHE A 86 14.02 0.21 1.84
C PHE A 86 12.58 0.20 2.36
N LEU A 87 12.10 1.37 2.73
CA LEU A 87 10.72 1.56 3.19
C LEU A 87 9.79 1.76 2.00
N VAL A 88 8.63 1.12 2.08
CA VAL A 88 7.53 1.29 1.14
C VAL A 88 6.28 1.71 1.91
N ARG A 89 5.50 2.61 1.35
CA ARG A 89 4.17 2.97 1.85
C ARG A 89 3.10 2.24 1.05
N ASN A 90 1.99 1.90 1.71
CA ASN A 90 0.80 1.32 1.07
C ASN A 90 1.13 0.06 0.24
N PHE A 91 2.03 -0.79 0.76
CA PHE A 91 2.36 -2.05 0.11
C PHE A 91 1.25 -3.08 0.37
N THR A 92 0.92 -3.86 -0.65
CA THR A 92 -0.30 -4.70 -0.66
C THR A 92 0.03 -6.15 -0.95
N GLU A 93 -0.83 -7.09 -0.51
CA GLU A 93 -0.68 -8.52 -0.83
C GLU A 93 -0.67 -8.79 -2.35
N LYS A 94 -1.43 -8.01 -3.12
CA LYS A 94 -1.46 -8.10 -4.58
C LYS A 94 -0.12 -7.69 -5.21
N GLU A 95 0.50 -6.63 -4.68
CA GLU A 95 1.85 -6.24 -5.07
C GLU A 95 2.87 -7.31 -4.68
N LEU A 96 2.80 -7.84 -3.46
CA LEU A 96 3.65 -8.94 -3.00
C LEU A 96 3.54 -10.15 -3.93
N THR A 97 2.32 -10.56 -4.28
CA THR A 97 2.06 -11.67 -5.21
C THR A 97 2.66 -11.40 -6.59
N LYS A 98 2.60 -10.16 -7.07
CA LYS A 98 3.22 -9.76 -8.34
C LYS A 98 4.75 -9.81 -8.25
N ILE A 99 5.34 -9.47 -7.12
CA ILE A 99 6.79 -9.56 -6.91
C ILE A 99 7.23 -11.02 -6.81
N THR A 100 6.60 -11.82 -5.94
CA THR A 100 6.94 -13.24 -5.76
C THR A 100 6.80 -14.04 -7.05
N SER A 101 5.77 -13.79 -7.86
CA SER A 101 5.59 -14.48 -9.14
C SER A 101 6.71 -14.22 -10.16
N GLN A 102 7.47 -13.13 -10.03
CA GLN A 102 8.60 -12.82 -10.91
C GLN A 102 9.83 -13.71 -10.62
N PHE A 103 9.98 -14.22 -9.39
CA PHE A 103 11.08 -15.14 -9.05
C PHE A 103 11.05 -16.42 -9.89
N ASN A 104 9.85 -16.93 -10.18
CA ASN A 104 9.66 -18.16 -10.94
C ASN A 104 9.96 -18.01 -12.44
N ASN A 105 10.00 -16.77 -12.95
CA ASN A 105 10.15 -16.50 -14.39
C ASN A 105 11.63 -16.34 -14.83
N GLY A 106 12.56 -16.16 -13.89
CA GLY A 106 14.00 -16.01 -14.18
C GLY A 106 14.40 -14.75 -14.98
N ASN A 107 13.42 -13.96 -15.44
CA ASN A 107 13.58 -12.68 -16.11
C ASN A 107 13.85 -11.56 -15.09
N LEU A 108 14.34 -10.40 -15.56
CA LEU A 108 14.59 -9.23 -14.71
C LEU A 108 13.35 -8.89 -13.88
N MET A 109 13.51 -8.91 -12.56
CA MET A 109 12.45 -8.62 -11.61
C MET A 109 12.36 -7.12 -11.34
N ARG A 110 11.14 -6.61 -11.21
CA ARG A 110 10.86 -5.24 -10.79
C ARG A 110 10.15 -5.21 -9.45
N ILE A 111 10.73 -4.45 -8.53
CA ILE A 111 10.16 -4.10 -7.23
C ILE A 111 10.11 -2.57 -7.17
N ARG A 112 8.93 -1.99 -7.39
CA ARG A 112 8.76 -0.53 -7.53
C ARG A 112 9.76 0.04 -8.56
N ASN A 113 10.66 0.93 -8.14
CA ASN A 113 11.67 1.56 -8.98
C ASN A 113 12.99 0.77 -9.03
N LEU A 114 13.08 -0.36 -8.32
CA LEU A 114 14.24 -1.24 -8.30
C LEU A 114 14.09 -2.33 -9.37
N SER A 115 15.17 -2.58 -10.11
CA SER A 115 15.30 -3.72 -11.01
C SER A 115 16.38 -4.65 -10.49
N VAL A 116 16.08 -5.94 -10.38
CA VAL A 116 16.94 -6.94 -9.74
C VAL A 116 16.93 -8.22 -10.56
N ASN A 117 18.08 -8.88 -10.69
CA ASN A 117 18.14 -10.20 -11.27
C ASN A 117 17.68 -11.23 -10.22
N PRO A 118 16.57 -11.97 -10.43
CA PRO A 118 16.06 -12.91 -9.43
C PRO A 118 17.05 -14.04 -9.13
N LYS A 119 17.96 -14.39 -10.05
CA LYS A 119 19.01 -15.41 -9.81
C LYS A 119 20.04 -15.00 -8.76
N ASN A 120 20.16 -13.70 -8.50
CA ASN A 120 21.08 -13.16 -7.51
C ASN A 120 20.39 -12.93 -6.16
N VAL A 121 19.10 -13.21 -6.05
CA VAL A 121 18.35 -13.02 -4.80
C VAL A 121 18.21 -14.37 -4.11
N ASN A 122 18.70 -14.45 -2.87
CA ASN A 122 18.55 -15.64 -2.05
C ASN A 122 17.14 -15.68 -1.42
N TYR A 123 16.74 -14.58 -0.79
CA TYR A 123 15.40 -14.40 -0.25
C TYR A 123 15.05 -12.91 -0.17
N PHE A 124 13.76 -12.63 -0.01
CA PHE A 124 13.27 -11.32 0.40
C PHE A 124 12.12 -11.51 1.39
N PHE A 125 11.91 -10.53 2.26
CA PHE A 125 10.75 -10.49 3.16
C PHE A 125 10.28 -9.05 3.36
N VAL A 126 9.04 -8.95 3.87
CA VAL A 126 8.35 -7.69 4.13
C VAL A 126 7.96 -7.71 5.59
N GLU A 127 8.41 -6.71 6.34
CA GLU A 127 8.10 -6.53 7.75
C GLU A 127 7.32 -5.22 7.94
N ASP A 128 6.34 -5.25 8.83
CA ASP A 128 5.63 -4.03 9.22
C ASP A 128 6.60 -3.13 9.99
N PHE A 129 6.63 -1.85 9.63
CA PHE A 129 7.50 -0.85 10.23
C PHE A 129 6.62 0.22 10.89
N GLU A 130 6.50 0.16 12.21
CA GLU A 130 5.89 1.25 12.98
C GLU A 130 6.98 2.29 13.27
N GLU A 131 6.76 3.54 12.85
CA GLU A 131 7.65 4.69 13.07
C GLU A 131 7.68 5.15 14.55
N LYS A 132 7.59 4.22 15.51
CA LYS A 132 7.69 4.47 16.95
C LYS A 132 9.09 4.26 17.51
N GLU A 133 10.06 3.79 16.73
CA GLU A 133 11.46 3.60 17.17
C GLU A 133 12.39 4.81 16.91
N VAL A 134 11.86 6.03 16.76
CA VAL A 134 12.72 7.24 16.62
C VAL A 134 12.25 8.42 17.48
N ILE A 135 11.41 8.19 18.50
CA ILE A 135 11.10 9.22 19.51
C ILE A 135 11.34 8.65 20.92
N GLU A 136 12.42 7.89 21.06
CA GLU A 136 13.08 7.64 22.33
C GLU A 136 14.58 7.71 22.04
N ASP A 137 15.07 8.90 21.66
CA ASP A 137 16.42 9.35 21.97
C ASP A 137 16.54 10.84 21.58
N GLU A 138 16.46 11.66 22.64
CA GLU A 138 16.81 13.09 22.79
C GLU A 138 15.87 14.19 22.26
#